data_AF-A0A6A5G3U6-F1
#
_entry.id   AF-A0A6A5G3U6-F1
#
_cell.length_a   1.000
_cell.length_b   1.000
_cell.length_c   1.000
_cell.angle_alpha   90.00
_cell.angle_beta   90.00
_cell.angle_gamma   90.00
#
_symmetry.space_group_name_H-M   'P 1'
#
loop_
_entity.id
_entity.type
_entity.pdbx_description
1 polymer ?
#
loop_
_entity_poly.entity_id
_entity_poly.type
_entity_poly.pdbx_seq_one_letter_code
_entity_poly.pdbx_strand_id
1 'polypeptide(L)'
;MTTPFRLLSLPCAPLKRVIQCFDLRELVACSVLSKRMNVASRGAGFRYDFFVELNGNFLRVYRYMDNTFFFNLDDRINYLVVQNPRHREQARWSNLGLSTGEWLSRILHVTNYQQFQLYIGDAPTIDMNCRLLFSALSEIKSVSVITLQNETNTFVQKVIDVILPKTSTFFIQTHHMSKKELQKMLIQNLVSLEIYCDGLRFQLDDLLMTNATQIGVNPAHLSGKDLNRYFKHWMALNSNSRMEHFS
;
A
#
# COMPACT_ATOMS: atom_id res chain seq x y z
N MET A 1 45.60 9.96 14.92
CA MET A 1 44.35 9.28 15.32
C MET A 1 43.21 10.27 15.17
N THR A 2 42.33 10.07 14.19
CA THR A 2 41.12 10.89 14.04
C THR A 2 40.06 10.39 15.02
N THR A 3 39.64 11.23 15.97
CA THR A 3 38.49 10.92 16.82
C THR A 3 37.25 10.73 15.94
N PRO A 4 36.55 9.59 16.04
CA PRO A 4 35.39 9.32 15.19
C PRO A 4 34.29 10.35 15.45
N PHE A 5 33.71 10.88 14.37
CA PHE A 5 32.64 11.86 14.45
C PHE A 5 31.40 11.25 15.09
N ARG A 6 30.95 11.81 16.21
CA ARG A 6 29.79 11.31 16.95
C ARG A 6 28.49 11.85 16.36
N LEU A 7 28.08 11.30 15.22
CA LEU A 7 26.86 11.71 14.51
C LEU A 7 25.64 11.78 15.44
N LEU A 8 25.43 10.77 16.29
CA LEU A 8 24.27 10.68 17.18
C LEU A 8 24.30 11.66 18.36
N SER A 9 25.47 12.22 18.67
CA SER A 9 25.65 13.23 19.72
C SER A 9 25.33 14.65 19.25
N LEU A 10 25.10 14.86 17.95
CA LEU A 10 24.73 16.16 17.43
C LEU A 10 23.37 16.63 17.97
N PRO A 11 23.18 17.94 18.21
CA PRO A 11 21.87 18.51 18.46
C PRO A 11 20.91 18.27 17.29
N CYS A 12 19.59 18.37 17.53
CA CYS A 12 18.56 17.97 16.56
C CYS A 12 18.66 18.69 15.21
N ALA A 13 18.91 20.00 15.19
CA ALA A 13 18.96 20.77 13.93
C ALA A 13 20.20 20.42 13.07
N PRO A 14 21.44 20.40 13.61
CA PRO A 14 22.60 19.88 12.90
C PRO A 14 22.43 18.44 12.42
N LEU A 15 21.87 17.56 13.26
CA LEU A 15 21.64 16.16 12.89
C LEU A 15 20.70 16.05 11.67
N LYS A 16 19.59 16.79 11.66
CA LYS A 16 18.68 16.82 10.50
C LYS A 16 19.35 17.33 9.24
N ARG A 17 20.23 18.34 9.33
CA ARG A 17 20.99 18.84 8.16
C ARG A 17 21.90 17.78 7.58
N VAL A 18 22.60 17.01 8.42
CA VAL A 18 23.46 15.91 7.95
C VAL A 18 22.62 14.81 7.29
N ILE A 19 21.50 14.44 7.90
CA ILE A 19 20.57 13.41 7.38
C ILE A 19 19.99 13.82 6.02
N GLN A 20 19.74 15.10 5.76
CA GLN A 20 19.28 15.57 4.46
C GLN A 20 20.27 15.32 3.31
N CYS A 21 21.54 15.06 3.63
CA CYS A 21 22.55 14.69 2.65
C CYS A 21 22.61 13.19 2.37
N PHE A 22 21.89 12.36 3.13
CA PHE A 22 21.94 10.91 2.98
C PHE A 22 21.09 10.46 1.81
N ASP A 23 21.59 9.46 1.09
CA ASP A 23 20.76 8.75 0.12
C ASP A 23 19.68 7.91 0.83
N LEU A 24 18.74 7.39 0.06
CA LEU A 24 17.64 6.61 0.61
C LEU A 24 18.11 5.36 1.38
N ARG A 25 19.17 4.70 0.89
CA ARG A 25 19.72 3.50 1.53
C ARG A 25 20.29 3.85 2.89
N GLU A 26 21.05 4.93 2.97
CA GLU A 26 21.63 5.48 4.21
C GLU A 26 20.53 5.94 5.18
N LEU A 27 19.48 6.60 4.68
CA LEU A 27 18.33 7.03 5.48
C LEU A 27 17.58 5.85 6.09
N VAL A 28 17.28 4.82 5.30
CA VAL A 28 16.63 3.60 5.77
C VAL A 28 17.50 2.88 6.78
N ALA A 29 18.79 2.67 6.46
CA ALA A 29 19.74 2.06 7.39
C ALA A 29 19.81 2.82 8.72
N CYS A 30 19.92 4.14 8.68
CA CYS A 30 19.95 4.96 9.89
C CYS A 30 18.66 4.89 10.70
N SER A 31 17.50 4.89 10.02
CA SER A 31 16.19 4.82 10.68
C SER A 31 16.02 3.56 11.54
N VAL A 32 16.66 2.45 11.15
CA VAL A 32 16.57 1.18 11.89
C VAL A 32 17.62 1.10 13.01
N LEU A 33 18.74 1.82 12.93
CA LEU A 33 19.83 1.79 13.93
C LEU A 33 19.44 2.34 15.32
N SER A 34 18.58 3.35 15.42
CA SER A 34 18.16 3.88 16.72
C SER A 34 16.85 4.66 16.68
N LYS A 35 16.18 4.80 17.83
CA LYS A 35 14.98 5.65 17.97
C LYS A 35 15.26 7.11 17.60
N ARG A 36 16.43 7.64 17.98
CA ARG A 36 16.83 9.03 17.66
C ARG A 36 16.97 9.23 16.16
N MET A 37 17.64 8.29 15.47
CA MET A 37 17.78 8.37 14.02
C MET A 37 16.46 8.18 13.30
N ASN A 38 15.58 7.28 13.76
CA ASN A 38 14.23 7.18 13.22
C ASN A 38 13.50 8.53 13.27
N VAL A 39 13.52 9.21 14.41
CA VAL A 39 12.86 10.52 14.55
C VAL A 39 13.52 11.57 13.66
N ALA A 40 14.85 11.54 13.55
CA ALA A 40 15.60 12.53 12.78
C ALA A 40 15.50 12.32 11.25
N SER A 41 15.31 11.07 10.79
CA SER A 41 15.14 10.71 9.38
C SER A 41 13.71 10.80 8.86
N ARG A 42 12.73 11.10 9.73
CA ARG A 42 11.33 11.28 9.33
C ARG A 42 11.19 12.35 8.26
N GLY A 43 10.60 11.95 7.13
CA GLY A 43 10.38 12.79 5.97
C GLY A 43 11.63 13.36 5.31
N ALA A 44 12.80 12.80 5.61
CA ALA A 44 14.03 13.11 4.89
C ALA A 44 14.17 12.30 3.59
N GLY A 45 13.37 11.25 3.43
CA GLY A 45 13.39 10.34 2.28
C GLY A 45 12.65 10.87 1.05
N PHE A 46 11.97 9.96 0.34
CA PHE A 46 11.30 10.27 -0.92
C PHE A 46 10.38 11.49 -0.82
N ARG A 47 10.51 12.40 -1.79
CA ARG A 47 9.53 13.46 -2.08
C ARG A 47 8.49 13.04 -3.13
N TYR A 48 8.51 11.78 -3.56
CA TYR A 48 7.77 11.24 -4.70
C TYR A 48 7.19 9.85 -4.37
N ASP A 49 6.26 9.39 -5.18
CA ASP A 49 5.59 8.09 -5.02
C ASP A 49 6.58 6.91 -5.04
N PHE A 50 6.32 5.96 -4.15
CA PHE A 50 7.01 4.66 -4.08
C PHE A 50 5.97 3.54 -4.07
N PHE A 51 6.46 2.33 -4.34
CA PHE A 51 5.66 1.11 -4.43
C PHE A 51 5.98 0.22 -3.24
N VAL A 52 4.94 -0.35 -2.67
CA VAL A 52 5.02 -1.41 -1.69
C VAL A 52 4.37 -2.62 -2.32
N GLU A 53 5.13 -3.69 -2.53
CA GLU A 53 4.66 -4.92 -3.16
C GLU A 53 4.78 -6.07 -2.15
N LEU A 54 3.69 -6.80 -1.94
CA LEU A 54 3.71 -8.05 -1.21
C LEU A 54 3.84 -9.20 -2.21
N ASN A 55 4.86 -10.04 -2.04
CA ASN A 55 5.06 -11.25 -2.82
C ASN A 55 5.60 -12.35 -1.90
N GLY A 56 4.84 -13.42 -1.68
CA GLY A 56 5.34 -14.46 -0.79
C GLY A 56 5.35 -14.02 0.68
N ASN A 57 6.47 -14.34 1.31
CA ASN A 57 6.84 -13.87 2.64
C ASN A 57 7.66 -12.60 2.59
N PHE A 58 7.74 -11.95 1.43
CA PHE A 58 8.57 -10.78 1.26
C PHE A 58 7.73 -9.55 0.98
N LEU A 59 8.04 -8.48 1.71
CA LEU A 59 7.62 -7.14 1.34
C LEU A 59 8.74 -6.51 0.53
N ARG A 60 8.38 -5.85 -0.55
CA ARG A 60 9.30 -5.12 -1.41
C ARG A 60 8.90 -3.65 -1.41
N VAL A 61 9.78 -2.78 -0.96
CA VAL A 61 9.59 -1.32 -1.04
C VAL A 61 10.56 -0.79 -2.06
N TYR A 62 10.07 -0.11 -3.09
CA TYR A 62 10.95 0.35 -4.17
C TYR A 62 10.40 1.56 -4.90
N ARG A 63 11.29 2.19 -5.65
CA ARG A 63 10.94 3.14 -6.70
C ARG A 63 11.53 2.64 -8.01
N TYR A 64 10.82 2.84 -9.12
CA TYR A 64 11.32 2.46 -10.44
C TYR A 64 12.73 3.03 -10.67
N MET A 65 13.64 2.17 -11.10
CA MET A 65 15.04 2.49 -11.41
C MET A 65 15.89 2.97 -10.20
N ASP A 66 15.42 2.77 -8.97
CA ASP A 66 16.13 3.09 -7.72
C ASP A 66 16.36 1.83 -6.86
N ASN A 67 16.98 1.99 -5.70
CA ASN A 67 17.16 0.95 -4.69
C ASN A 67 15.81 0.27 -4.35
N THR A 68 15.84 -1.05 -4.36
CA THR A 68 14.75 -1.91 -3.91
C THR A 68 15.12 -2.47 -2.54
N PHE A 69 14.20 -2.36 -1.59
CA PHE A 69 14.30 -2.87 -0.24
C PHE A 69 13.43 -4.12 -0.12
N PHE A 70 14.03 -5.26 0.20
CA PHE A 70 13.33 -6.52 0.43
C PHE A 70 13.32 -6.85 1.91
N PHE A 71 12.14 -7.10 2.47
CA PHE A 71 11.92 -7.47 3.85
C PHE A 71 11.38 -8.88 3.90
N ASN A 72 11.98 -9.74 4.71
CA ASN A 72 11.33 -10.98 5.12
C ASN A 72 10.29 -10.67 6.19
N LEU A 73 9.06 -11.19 6.04
CA LEU A 73 7.97 -11.07 7.01
C LEU A 73 7.99 -12.17 8.08
N ASP A 74 9.04 -13.00 8.13
CA ASP A 74 9.26 -13.99 9.17
C ASP A 74 10.14 -13.42 10.31
N ASP A 75 9.52 -13.12 11.45
CA ASP A 75 10.21 -12.57 12.64
C ASP A 75 11.40 -13.43 13.12
N ARG A 76 11.46 -14.72 12.76
CA ARG A 76 12.59 -15.61 13.06
C ARG A 76 13.83 -15.30 12.20
N ILE A 77 13.63 -14.79 10.99
CA ILE A 77 14.65 -14.57 9.97
C ILE A 77 14.45 -13.18 9.33
N ASN A 78 14.29 -12.15 10.16
CA ASN A 78 14.18 -10.77 9.71
C ASN A 78 15.54 -10.29 9.18
N TYR A 79 15.59 -9.99 7.89
CA TYR A 79 16.69 -9.25 7.28
C TYR A 79 16.15 -8.29 6.23
N LEU A 80 16.87 -7.19 6.04
CA LEU A 80 16.68 -6.27 4.93
C LEU A 80 17.77 -6.52 3.89
N VAL A 81 17.36 -6.71 2.64
CA VAL A 81 18.26 -6.63 1.49
C VAL A 81 18.00 -5.34 0.75
N VAL A 82 19.04 -4.57 0.48
CA VAL A 82 18.98 -3.47 -0.49
C VAL A 82 19.72 -3.88 -1.74
N GLN A 83 18.99 -3.83 -2.84
CA GLN A 83 19.51 -4.06 -4.18
C GLN A 83 19.38 -2.79 -4.99
N ASN A 84 20.47 -2.35 -5.61
CA ASN A 84 20.39 -1.30 -6.62
C ASN A 84 20.32 -1.96 -8.00
N PRO A 85 19.32 -1.64 -8.85
CA PRO A 85 19.22 -2.25 -10.17
C PRO A 85 20.42 -1.93 -11.08
N ARG A 86 21.17 -0.85 -10.80
CA ARG A 86 22.34 -0.42 -11.57
C ARG A 86 23.66 -1.03 -11.09
N HIS A 87 23.70 -1.62 -9.89
CA HIS A 87 24.91 -2.18 -9.30
C HIS A 87 24.67 -3.62 -8.83
N ARG A 88 25.63 -4.52 -9.07
CA ARG A 88 25.53 -5.91 -8.59
C ARG A 88 25.66 -6.06 -7.07
N GLU A 89 26.02 -4.99 -6.37
CA GLU A 89 26.22 -5.00 -4.93
C GLU A 89 24.88 -5.03 -4.17
N GLN A 90 24.78 -6.00 -3.27
CA GLN A 90 23.67 -6.13 -2.32
C GLN A 90 24.19 -5.82 -0.93
N ALA A 91 23.48 -4.95 -0.22
CA ALA A 91 23.68 -4.75 1.21
C ALA A 91 22.64 -5.59 1.97
N ARG A 92 23.08 -6.33 2.98
CA ARG A 92 22.22 -7.12 3.85
C ARG A 92 22.37 -6.67 5.30
N TRP A 93 21.27 -6.35 5.96
CA TRP A 93 21.23 -6.08 7.40
C TRP A 93 20.38 -7.14 8.09
N SER A 94 20.96 -7.81 9.08
CA SER A 94 20.25 -8.78 9.94
C SER A 94 19.52 -8.07 11.09
N ASN A 95 18.49 -8.72 11.62
CA ASN A 95 17.61 -8.24 12.68
C ASN A 95 18.37 -7.49 13.80
N LEU A 96 18.04 -6.22 14.00
CA LEU A 96 18.55 -5.34 15.07
C LEU A 96 17.70 -5.41 16.35
N GLY A 97 16.90 -6.48 16.53
CA GLY A 97 15.95 -6.64 17.63
C GLY A 97 14.62 -5.93 17.41
N LEU A 98 14.23 -5.69 16.15
CA LEU A 98 12.97 -5.05 15.77
C LEU A 98 12.04 -6.05 15.11
N SER A 99 10.75 -5.96 15.42
CA SER A 99 9.70 -6.73 14.73
C SER A 99 9.52 -6.25 13.29
N THR A 100 8.98 -7.11 12.44
CA THR A 100 8.68 -6.79 11.03
C THR A 100 7.84 -5.52 10.88
N GLY A 101 6.83 -5.35 11.74
CA GLY A 101 5.96 -4.17 11.74
C GLY A 101 6.71 -2.88 12.07
N GLU A 102 7.63 -2.93 13.05
CA GLU A 102 8.47 -1.79 13.39
C GLU A 102 9.42 -1.41 12.24
N TRP A 103 9.98 -2.39 11.52
CA TRP A 103 10.80 -2.12 10.33
C TRP A 103 10.00 -1.37 9.26
N LEU A 104 8.83 -1.90 8.90
CA LEU A 104 7.97 -1.28 7.90
C LEU A 104 7.58 0.14 8.33
N SER A 105 7.13 0.30 9.57
CA SER A 105 6.77 1.61 10.14
C SER A 105 7.93 2.59 10.08
N ARG A 106 9.16 2.19 10.43
CA ARG A 106 10.34 3.07 10.40
C ARG A 106 10.72 3.53 9.00
N ILE A 107 10.45 2.72 7.99
CA ILE A 107 10.76 3.04 6.60
C ILE A 107 9.69 3.94 6.01
N LEU A 108 8.41 3.64 6.26
CA LEU A 108 7.31 4.53 5.90
C LEU A 108 7.48 5.91 6.56
N HIS A 109 7.97 5.98 7.80
CA HIS A 109 8.37 7.23 8.45
C HIS A 109 9.45 8.02 7.68
N VAL A 110 10.46 7.37 7.11
CA VAL A 110 11.50 8.02 6.30
C VAL A 110 10.88 8.72 5.09
N THR A 111 9.85 8.12 4.50
CA THR A 111 9.10 8.66 3.35
C THR A 111 8.00 9.67 3.71
N ASN A 112 7.90 10.06 4.99
CA ASN A 112 6.85 10.93 5.52
C ASN A 112 5.41 10.43 5.33
N TYR A 113 5.18 9.13 5.07
CA TYR A 113 3.85 8.60 4.75
C TYR A 113 3.13 9.34 3.60
N GLN A 114 3.87 9.98 2.68
CA GLN A 114 3.20 10.51 1.50
C GLN A 114 2.59 9.33 0.73
N GLN A 115 1.41 9.59 0.17
CA GLN A 115 0.61 8.66 -0.63
C GLN A 115 1.49 7.67 -1.41
N PHE A 116 1.33 6.38 -1.17
CA PHE A 116 2.07 5.32 -1.87
C PHE A 116 1.11 4.33 -2.48
N GLN A 117 1.62 3.57 -3.44
CA GLN A 117 0.86 2.52 -4.11
C GLN A 117 1.20 1.16 -3.49
N LEU A 118 0.17 0.44 -3.05
CA LEU A 118 0.26 -0.88 -2.46
C LEU A 118 -0.19 -1.93 -3.47
N TYR A 119 0.73 -2.78 -3.91
CA TYR A 119 0.43 -3.96 -4.68
C TYR A 119 0.44 -5.20 -3.79
N ILE A 120 -0.60 -6.00 -3.89
CA ILE A 120 -0.71 -7.29 -3.22
C ILE A 120 -1.15 -8.32 -4.25
N GLY A 121 -0.27 -9.26 -4.57
CA GLY A 121 -0.60 -10.36 -5.46
C GLY A 121 0.29 -11.55 -5.22
N ASP A 122 -0.18 -12.72 -5.63
CA ASP A 122 0.52 -13.99 -5.48
C ASP A 122 0.96 -14.28 -4.04
N ALA A 123 0.24 -13.78 -3.01
CA ALA A 123 0.56 -14.08 -1.62
C ALA A 123 0.22 -15.58 -1.37
N PRO A 124 1.23 -16.46 -1.23
CA PRO A 124 1.00 -17.85 -0.97
C PRO A 124 0.38 -17.95 0.41
N THR A 125 -0.77 -18.61 0.48
CA THR A 125 -1.40 -19.23 1.65
C THR A 125 -0.56 -19.24 2.94
N ILE A 126 -0.46 -18.14 3.68
CA ILE A 126 0.18 -18.12 5.00
C ILE A 126 -0.59 -17.19 5.93
N ASP A 127 -1.49 -17.80 6.70
CA ASP A 127 -2.29 -17.17 7.77
C ASP A 127 -1.41 -16.44 8.81
N MET A 128 -0.17 -16.90 9.02
CA MET A 128 0.76 -16.31 9.99
C MET A 128 1.35 -14.95 9.56
N ASN A 129 1.65 -14.77 8.26
CA ASN A 129 2.31 -13.56 7.73
C ASN A 129 1.33 -12.41 7.50
N CYS A 130 0.05 -12.74 7.35
CA CYS A 130 -1.04 -11.77 7.28
C CYS A 130 -1.10 -10.90 8.54
N ARG A 131 -0.86 -11.47 9.74
CA ARG A 131 -1.00 -10.71 11.00
C ARG A 131 0.00 -9.55 11.09
N LEU A 132 1.28 -9.83 10.80
CA LEU A 132 2.33 -8.82 10.85
C LEU A 132 2.10 -7.75 9.79
N LEU A 133 1.69 -8.17 8.58
CA LEU A 133 1.31 -7.25 7.52
C LEU A 133 0.16 -6.33 7.95
N PHE A 134 -0.98 -6.87 8.39
CA PHE A 134 -2.12 -6.05 8.79
C PHE A 134 -1.81 -5.16 10.00
N SER A 135 -0.95 -5.61 10.92
CA SER A 135 -0.47 -4.72 12.01
C SER A 135 0.28 -3.52 11.45
N ALA A 136 1.20 -3.73 10.49
CA ALA A 136 1.96 -2.65 9.89
C ALA A 136 1.09 -1.74 9.01
N LEU A 137 0.20 -2.32 8.20
CA LEU A 137 -0.76 -1.58 7.37
C LEU A 137 -1.78 -0.81 8.21
N SER A 138 -2.10 -1.26 9.43
CA SER A 138 -2.99 -0.51 10.33
C SER A 138 -2.39 0.81 10.82
N GLU A 139 -1.05 0.92 10.91
CA GLU A 139 -0.36 2.17 11.28
C GLU A 139 -0.31 3.19 10.13
N ILE A 140 -0.59 2.75 8.91
CA ILE A 140 -0.56 3.60 7.73
C ILE A 140 -1.74 4.56 7.77
N LYS A 141 -1.47 5.86 7.56
CA LYS A 141 -2.48 6.91 7.58
C LYS A 141 -3.34 6.94 6.32
N SER A 142 -2.71 6.76 5.15
CA SER A 142 -3.38 6.84 3.84
C SER A 142 -2.61 6.06 2.79
N VAL A 143 -3.34 5.47 1.84
CA VAL A 143 -2.81 4.76 0.66
C VAL A 143 -3.43 5.41 -0.58
N SER A 144 -2.65 5.76 -1.60
CA SER A 144 -3.23 6.37 -2.80
C SER A 144 -3.91 5.34 -3.68
N VAL A 145 -3.22 4.23 -3.93
CA VAL A 145 -3.67 3.16 -4.82
C VAL A 145 -3.45 1.83 -4.14
N ILE A 146 -4.44 0.95 -4.19
CA ILE A 146 -4.27 -0.47 -3.88
C ILE A 146 -4.57 -1.28 -5.12
N THR A 147 -3.72 -2.26 -5.41
CA THR A 147 -3.91 -3.28 -6.43
C THR A 147 -3.89 -4.63 -5.75
N LEU A 148 -5.00 -5.35 -5.79
CA LEU A 148 -5.15 -6.69 -5.20
C LEU A 148 -5.35 -7.73 -6.32
N GLN A 149 -4.52 -8.77 -6.40
CA GLN A 149 -4.60 -9.77 -7.49
C GLN A 149 -4.57 -11.21 -6.97
N ASN A 150 -5.54 -12.03 -7.39
CA ASN A 150 -5.59 -13.49 -7.20
C ASN A 150 -5.51 -13.97 -5.73
N GLU A 151 -6.00 -13.14 -4.80
CA GLU A 151 -5.93 -13.42 -3.37
C GLU A 151 -7.11 -14.24 -2.82
N THR A 152 -6.88 -14.91 -1.69
CA THR A 152 -7.93 -15.66 -0.97
C THR A 152 -9.02 -14.74 -0.41
N ASN A 153 -10.27 -15.22 -0.35
CA ASN A 153 -11.41 -14.43 0.13
C ASN A 153 -11.21 -13.87 1.56
N THR A 154 -10.61 -14.66 2.47
CA THR A 154 -10.33 -14.22 3.85
C THR A 154 -9.31 -13.08 3.89
N PHE A 155 -8.34 -13.06 2.97
CA PHE A 155 -7.38 -11.97 2.84
C PHE A 155 -8.02 -10.72 2.26
N VAL A 156 -8.82 -10.87 1.18
CA VAL A 156 -9.60 -9.79 0.57
C VAL A 156 -10.46 -9.08 1.63
N GLN A 157 -11.16 -9.84 2.48
CA GLN A 157 -11.97 -9.28 3.57
C GLN A 157 -11.14 -8.44 4.54
N LYS A 158 -9.96 -8.91 4.96
CA LYS A 158 -9.08 -8.15 5.85
C LYS A 158 -8.55 -6.87 5.18
N VAL A 159 -8.22 -6.89 3.89
CA VAL A 159 -7.82 -5.69 3.13
C VAL A 159 -8.96 -4.67 3.09
N ILE A 160 -10.17 -5.12 2.78
CA ILE A 160 -11.38 -4.29 2.77
C ILE A 160 -11.64 -3.68 4.15
N ASP A 161 -11.44 -4.45 5.23
CA ASP A 161 -11.75 -3.97 6.58
C ASP A 161 -10.69 -3.01 7.14
N VAL A 162 -9.40 -3.20 6.82
CA VAL A 162 -8.29 -2.44 7.43
C VAL A 162 -7.84 -1.26 6.58
N ILE A 163 -7.79 -1.42 5.25
CA ILE A 163 -7.03 -0.53 4.37
C ILE A 163 -7.95 0.30 3.47
N LEU A 164 -9.02 -0.30 2.96
CA LEU A 164 -9.98 0.38 2.08
C LEU A 164 -10.49 1.73 2.65
N PRO A 165 -10.80 1.89 3.96
CA PRO A 165 -11.26 3.18 4.49
C PRO A 165 -10.24 4.32 4.40
N LYS A 166 -8.97 4.00 4.13
CA LYS A 166 -7.84 4.94 4.04
C LYS A 166 -7.34 5.11 2.61
N THR A 167 -8.09 4.60 1.64
CA THR A 167 -7.68 4.46 0.24
C THR A 167 -8.44 5.41 -0.66
N SER A 168 -7.78 5.98 -1.66
CA SER A 168 -8.43 6.82 -2.68
C SER A 168 -8.81 6.03 -3.93
N THR A 169 -7.93 5.15 -4.41
CA THR A 169 -8.12 4.32 -5.60
C THR A 169 -7.95 2.85 -5.27
N PHE A 170 -8.91 2.01 -5.66
CA PHE A 170 -8.90 0.58 -5.36
C PHE A 170 -9.09 -0.25 -6.64
N PHE A 171 -8.09 -1.05 -6.98
CA PHE A 171 -8.13 -2.05 -8.05
C PHE A 171 -8.13 -3.44 -7.43
N ILE A 172 -9.07 -4.28 -7.85
CA ILE A 172 -9.14 -5.67 -7.40
C ILE A 172 -9.39 -6.61 -8.58
N GLN A 173 -8.55 -7.64 -8.68
CA GLN A 173 -8.67 -8.77 -9.57
C GLN A 173 -8.77 -10.06 -8.75
N THR A 174 -9.91 -10.74 -8.78
CA THR A 174 -10.12 -11.98 -8.02
C THR A 174 -11.09 -12.92 -8.75
N HIS A 175 -11.04 -14.22 -8.47
CA HIS A 175 -12.00 -15.17 -9.03
C HIS A 175 -13.31 -15.24 -8.25
N HIS A 176 -13.28 -14.82 -6.98
CA HIS A 176 -14.44 -14.93 -6.08
C HIS A 176 -14.59 -13.69 -5.20
N MET A 177 -15.80 -13.14 -5.20
CA MET A 177 -16.17 -11.99 -4.37
C MET A 177 -17.58 -12.20 -3.81
N SER A 178 -17.73 -12.03 -2.49
CA SER A 178 -19.04 -12.09 -1.86
C SER A 178 -19.82 -10.80 -2.11
N LYS A 179 -21.16 -10.88 -2.14
CA LYS A 179 -22.02 -9.69 -2.26
C LYS A 179 -21.74 -8.67 -1.15
N LYS A 180 -21.42 -9.14 0.06
CA LYS A 180 -21.08 -8.31 1.21
C LYS A 180 -19.77 -7.54 1.00
N GLU A 181 -18.74 -8.18 0.44
CA GLU A 181 -17.48 -7.52 0.08
C GLU A 181 -17.72 -6.46 -1.00
N LEU A 182 -18.45 -6.80 -2.06
CA LEU A 182 -18.81 -5.86 -3.12
C LEU A 182 -19.50 -4.61 -2.55
N GLN A 183 -20.56 -4.81 -1.76
CA GLN A 183 -21.31 -3.70 -1.16
C GLN A 183 -20.44 -2.81 -0.28
N LYS A 184 -19.56 -3.41 0.54
CA LYS A 184 -18.61 -2.65 1.38
C LYS A 184 -17.72 -1.73 0.55
N MET A 185 -17.31 -2.16 -0.65
CA MET A 185 -16.51 -1.35 -1.58
C MET A 185 -17.33 -0.26 -2.25
N LEU A 186 -18.53 -0.59 -2.75
CA LEU A 186 -19.37 0.33 -3.51
C LEU A 186 -19.80 1.56 -2.69
N ILE A 187 -20.07 1.39 -1.39
CA ILE A 187 -20.50 2.50 -0.52
C ILE A 187 -19.36 3.46 -0.14
N GLN A 188 -18.10 3.12 -0.43
CA GLN A 188 -16.97 3.98 -0.09
C GLN A 188 -16.90 5.20 -1.00
N ASN A 189 -16.43 6.31 -0.43
CA ASN A 189 -16.21 7.57 -1.16
C ASN A 189 -14.94 7.56 -2.02
N LEU A 190 -14.72 6.51 -2.82
CA LEU A 190 -13.48 6.36 -3.61
C LEU A 190 -13.42 7.37 -4.75
N VAL A 191 -12.20 7.69 -5.18
CA VAL A 191 -11.96 8.40 -6.43
C VAL A 191 -12.13 7.43 -7.59
N SER A 192 -11.51 6.25 -7.51
CA SER A 192 -11.66 5.22 -8.53
C SER A 192 -11.77 3.82 -7.91
N LEU A 193 -12.68 3.01 -8.45
CA LEU A 193 -12.91 1.62 -8.08
C LEU A 193 -12.92 0.75 -9.35
N GLU A 194 -11.94 -0.11 -9.51
CA GLU A 194 -11.85 -1.05 -10.62
C GLU A 194 -11.96 -2.49 -10.10
N ILE A 195 -12.95 -3.23 -10.62
CA ILE A 195 -13.26 -4.59 -10.18
C ILE A 195 -13.19 -5.53 -11.38
N TYR A 196 -12.19 -6.41 -11.39
CA TYR A 196 -12.14 -7.57 -12.25
C TYR A 196 -12.51 -8.83 -11.45
N CYS A 197 -13.65 -9.44 -11.74
CA CYS A 197 -14.03 -10.69 -11.08
C CYS A 197 -14.91 -11.58 -11.95
N ASP A 198 -14.33 -12.67 -12.48
CA ASP A 198 -14.99 -13.57 -13.46
C ASP A 198 -16.36 -14.09 -12.96
N GLY A 199 -16.48 -14.38 -11.66
CA GLY A 199 -17.72 -14.88 -11.05
C GLY A 199 -18.72 -13.80 -10.60
N LEU A 200 -18.42 -12.52 -10.80
CA LEU A 200 -19.22 -11.42 -10.26
C LEU A 200 -20.42 -11.10 -11.14
N ARG A 201 -21.62 -11.25 -10.59
CA ARG A 201 -22.86 -10.76 -11.21
C ARG A 201 -23.14 -9.32 -10.75
N PHE A 202 -22.51 -8.37 -11.43
CA PHE A 202 -22.74 -6.94 -11.19
C PHE A 202 -24.04 -6.48 -11.86
N GLN A 203 -24.99 -5.95 -11.08
CA GLN A 203 -26.33 -5.59 -11.54
C GLN A 203 -26.62 -4.10 -11.36
N LEU A 204 -27.77 -3.64 -11.87
CA LEU A 204 -28.18 -2.23 -11.79
C LEU A 204 -28.19 -1.71 -10.34
N ASP A 205 -28.69 -2.49 -9.40
CA ASP A 205 -28.75 -2.08 -7.99
C ASP A 205 -27.35 -1.88 -7.37
N ASP A 206 -26.35 -2.60 -7.86
CA ASP A 206 -24.94 -2.40 -7.45
C ASP A 206 -24.40 -1.08 -8.01
N LEU A 207 -24.71 -0.79 -9.28
CA LEU A 207 -24.34 0.48 -9.90
C LEU A 207 -25.02 1.67 -9.21
N LEU A 208 -26.28 1.54 -8.81
CA LEU A 208 -27.01 2.58 -8.08
C LEU A 208 -26.46 2.82 -6.66
N MET A 209 -25.81 1.81 -6.07
CA MET A 209 -25.21 1.88 -4.73
C MET A 209 -23.83 2.52 -4.73
N THR A 210 -23.12 2.53 -5.86
CA THR A 210 -21.74 3.05 -5.92
C THR A 210 -21.66 4.51 -5.53
N ASN A 211 -20.61 4.87 -4.81
CA ASN A 211 -20.30 6.23 -4.40
C ASN A 211 -18.89 6.65 -4.86
N ALA A 212 -18.31 5.90 -5.81
CA ALA A 212 -17.04 6.22 -6.44
C ALA A 212 -17.21 7.31 -7.52
N THR A 213 -16.18 8.14 -7.73
CA THR A 213 -16.17 9.09 -8.86
C THR A 213 -15.98 8.37 -10.19
N GLN A 214 -15.18 7.31 -10.20
CA GLN A 214 -14.95 6.45 -11.35
C GLN A 214 -15.18 4.99 -10.94
N ILE A 215 -15.91 4.23 -11.77
CA ILE A 215 -16.09 2.79 -11.54
C ILE A 215 -15.89 2.00 -12.83
N GLY A 216 -14.99 1.03 -12.77
CA GLY A 216 -14.75 0.05 -13.81
C GLY A 216 -15.14 -1.35 -13.34
N VAL A 217 -15.94 -2.09 -14.11
CA VAL A 217 -16.33 -3.47 -13.73
C VAL A 217 -16.21 -4.42 -14.91
N ASN A 218 -15.45 -5.50 -14.74
CA ASN A 218 -15.27 -6.54 -15.74
C ASN A 218 -15.37 -7.95 -15.13
N PRO A 219 -16.25 -8.84 -15.63
CA PRO A 219 -17.32 -8.60 -16.59
C PRO A 219 -18.52 -7.87 -15.95
N ALA A 220 -19.03 -6.83 -16.62
CA ALA A 220 -20.31 -6.20 -16.25
C ALA A 220 -21.50 -6.94 -16.87
N HIS A 221 -22.47 -7.34 -16.05
CA HIS A 221 -23.67 -8.05 -16.48
C HIS A 221 -24.87 -7.09 -16.65
N LEU A 222 -24.63 -5.95 -17.30
CA LEU A 222 -25.63 -4.90 -17.49
C LEU A 222 -26.14 -4.87 -18.93
N SER A 223 -27.45 -4.86 -19.10
CA SER A 223 -28.06 -4.66 -20.41
C SER A 223 -28.14 -3.16 -20.76
N GLY A 224 -28.32 -2.84 -22.04
CA GLY A 224 -28.60 -1.46 -22.45
C GLY A 224 -29.85 -0.86 -21.79
N LYS A 225 -30.82 -1.70 -21.39
CA LYS A 225 -32.00 -1.25 -20.63
C LYS A 225 -31.63 -0.82 -19.21
N ASP A 226 -30.73 -1.57 -18.56
CA ASP A 226 -30.24 -1.26 -17.22
C ASP A 226 -29.45 0.05 -17.24
N LEU A 227 -28.56 0.23 -18.22
CA LEU A 227 -27.81 1.47 -18.41
C LEU A 227 -28.73 2.66 -18.67
N ASN A 228 -29.74 2.51 -19.54
CA ASN A 228 -30.73 3.58 -19.77
C ASN A 228 -31.49 3.95 -18.49
N ARG A 229 -31.85 2.96 -17.68
CA ARG A 229 -32.51 3.21 -16.39
C ARG A 229 -31.57 3.94 -15.43
N TYR A 230 -30.32 3.52 -15.33
CA TYR A 230 -29.31 4.19 -14.53
C TYR A 230 -29.13 5.65 -14.93
N PHE A 231 -28.91 5.94 -16.22
CA PHE A 231 -28.71 7.32 -16.69
C PHE A 231 -29.91 8.22 -16.41
N LYS A 232 -31.14 7.70 -16.49
CA LYS A 232 -32.34 8.46 -16.09
C LYS A 232 -32.32 8.82 -14.60
N HIS A 233 -31.91 7.90 -13.72
CA HIS A 233 -31.79 8.19 -12.30
C HIS A 233 -30.63 9.17 -12.01
N TRP A 234 -29.50 9.01 -12.70
CA TRP A 234 -28.33 9.89 -12.57
C TRP A 234 -28.61 11.33 -13.03
N MET A 235 -29.21 11.52 -14.20
CA MET A 235 -29.62 12.85 -14.70
C MET A 235 -30.67 13.53 -13.80
N ALA A 236 -31.52 12.74 -13.15
CA ALA A 236 -32.50 13.25 -12.18
C ALA A 236 -31.91 13.52 -10.79
N LEU A 237 -30.58 13.42 -10.61
CA LEU A 237 -29.86 13.57 -9.34
C LEU A 237 -30.32 12.60 -8.24
N ASN A 238 -30.94 11.48 -8.62
CA ASN A 238 -31.43 10.42 -7.72
C ASN A 238 -30.43 9.26 -7.59
N SER A 239 -29.19 9.45 -8.05
CA SER A 239 -28.10 8.47 -7.97
C SER A 239 -26.80 9.18 -7.62
N ASN A 240 -25.67 8.48 -7.72
CA ASN A 240 -24.35 9.00 -7.38
C ASN A 240 -24.01 10.30 -8.15
N SER A 241 -24.11 11.43 -7.45
CA SER A 241 -23.79 12.77 -7.98
C SER A 241 -22.30 13.00 -8.20
N ARG A 242 -21.43 12.16 -7.62
CA ARG A 242 -19.98 12.24 -7.78
C ARG A 242 -19.47 11.48 -9.00
N MET A 243 -20.32 10.66 -9.64
CA MET A 243 -19.88 9.80 -10.72
C MET A 243 -19.58 10.60 -11.99
N GLU A 244 -18.37 10.43 -12.52
CA GLU A 244 -17.86 11.07 -13.73
C GLU A 244 -17.57 10.04 -14.83
N HIS A 245 -17.13 8.82 -14.46
CA HIS A 245 -16.73 7.78 -15.39
C HIS A 245 -17.27 6.40 -15.01
N PHE A 246 -17.79 5.69 -16.01
CA PHE A 246 -18.24 4.29 -15.90
C PHE A 246 -17.70 3.50 -17.10
N SER A 247 -17.01 2.39 -16.85
CA SER A 247 -16.38 1.55 -17.88
C SER A 247 -16.56 0.05 -17.67
#